data_AF-A0A2K3NFR2-F1
#
_entry.id   AF-A0A2K3NFR2-F1
#
_cell.length_a   1.000
_cell.length_b   1.000
_cell.length_c   1.000
_cell.angle_alpha   90.00
_cell.angle_beta   90.00
_cell.angle_gamma   90.00
#
_symmetry.space_group_name_H-M   'P 1'
#
loop_
_entity.id
_entity.type
_entity.pdbx_description
1 polymer ?
#
loop_
_entity_poly.entity_id
_entity_poly.type
_entity_poly.pdbx_seq_one_letter_code
_entity_poly.pdbx_strand_id
1 'polypeptide(L)'
;MWKFSRFVSASKLLRSRRFSTAIPGPCIVHKRGADILHDPWFNKDTGFPLTERDRLGLRGLLPPRVISFEQQYDRFSSDIV
;
A
#
# COMPACT_ATOMS: atom_id res chain seq x y z
N MET A 1 -40.04 -44.60 -6.26
CA MET A 1 -38.94 -44.12 -7.12
C MET A 1 -38.44 -42.79 -6.58
N TRP A 2 -37.38 -42.78 -5.77
CA TRP A 2 -36.81 -41.54 -5.20
C TRP A 2 -35.74 -40.98 -6.14
N LYS A 3 -35.92 -39.73 -6.58
CA LYS A 3 -34.94 -39.02 -7.42
C LYS A 3 -33.97 -38.27 -6.52
N PHE A 4 -32.73 -38.75 -6.42
CA PHE A 4 -31.63 -38.00 -5.82
C PHE A 4 -31.19 -36.90 -6.80
N SER A 5 -31.49 -35.65 -6.47
CA SER A 5 -30.90 -34.49 -7.14
C SER A 5 -29.40 -34.44 -6.83
N ARG A 6 -28.59 -34.50 -7.89
CA ARG A 6 -27.15 -34.26 -7.83
C ARG A 6 -26.91 -32.78 -7.50
N PHE A 7 -26.44 -32.48 -6.30
CA PHE A 7 -25.79 -31.21 -6.02
C PHE A 7 -24.38 -31.25 -6.60
N VAL A 8 -24.13 -30.50 -7.68
CA VAL A 8 -22.77 -30.23 -8.15
C VAL A 8 -22.31 -28.96 -7.47
N SER A 9 -21.33 -29.11 -6.57
CA SER A 9 -20.71 -28.00 -5.84
C SER A 9 -20.03 -27.06 -6.83
N ALA A 10 -20.47 -25.80 -6.86
CA ALA A 10 -19.83 -24.75 -7.65
C ALA A 10 -18.44 -24.48 -7.07
N SER A 11 -17.41 -25.06 -7.68
CA SER A 11 -16.01 -24.73 -7.41
C SER A 11 -15.78 -23.28 -7.86
N LYS A 12 -15.99 -22.34 -6.92
CA LYS A 12 -15.47 -20.98 -7.02
C LYS A 12 -13.95 -21.10 -7.13
N LEU A 13 -13.45 -21.11 -8.37
CA LEU A 13 -12.04 -20.92 -8.66
C LEU A 13 -11.69 -19.53 -8.13
N LEU A 14 -11.31 -19.45 -6.85
CA LEU A 14 -10.50 -18.37 -6.31
C LEU A 14 -9.24 -18.37 -7.17
N ARG A 15 -9.25 -17.51 -8.18
CA ARG A 15 -8.11 -17.23 -9.02
C ARG A 15 -7.08 -16.62 -8.10
N SER A 16 -6.28 -17.49 -7.47
CA SER A 16 -5.08 -17.13 -6.74
C SER A 16 -4.27 -16.27 -7.70
N ARG A 17 -4.28 -14.96 -7.43
CA ARG A 17 -3.43 -14.02 -8.15
C ARG A 17 -2.02 -14.48 -7.84
N ARG A 18 -1.42 -15.25 -8.75
CA ARG A 18 -0.01 -15.57 -8.67
C ARG A 18 0.69 -14.22 -8.54
N PHE A 19 1.38 -14.00 -7.43
CA PHE A 19 2.24 -12.85 -7.28
C PHE A 19 3.25 -12.94 -8.42
N SER A 20 3.07 -12.11 -9.46
CA SER A 20 4.07 -11.98 -10.51
C SER A 20 5.36 -11.56 -9.83
N THR A 21 6.41 -12.34 -10.02
CA THR A 21 7.78 -12.02 -9.56
C THR A 21 8.40 -10.86 -10.34
N ALA A 22 7.69 -10.32 -11.34
CA ALA A 22 8.08 -9.10 -12.03
C ALA A 22 7.89 -7.91 -11.09
N ILE A 23 8.96 -7.15 -10.86
CA ILE A 23 8.91 -5.86 -10.16
C ILE A 23 7.87 -5.01 -10.88
N PRO A 24 6.75 -4.63 -10.23
CA PRO A 24 5.76 -3.79 -10.87
C PRO A 24 6.41 -2.46 -11.23
N GLY A 25 6.18 -2.03 -12.47
CA GLY A 25 6.64 -0.72 -12.91
C GLY A 25 6.06 0.41 -12.05
N PRO A 26 6.58 1.64 -12.18
CA PRO A 26 6.07 2.79 -11.43
C PRO A 26 4.55 2.92 -11.54
N CYS A 27 3.86 3.01 -10.40
CA CYS A 27 2.41 3.19 -10.39
C CYS A 27 2.06 4.69 -10.54
N ILE A 28 1.11 4.99 -11.41
CA ILE A 28 0.60 6.36 -11.59
C ILE A 28 -0.41 6.64 -10.46
N VAL A 29 -0.10 7.60 -9.59
CA VAL A 29 -0.95 8.01 -8.47
C VAL A 29 -1.76 9.25 -8.87
N HIS A 30 -3.08 9.16 -8.75
CA HIS A 30 -4.01 10.27 -9.04
C HIS A 30 -4.35 11.13 -7.81
N LYS A 31 -4.12 10.61 -6.60
CA LYS A 31 -4.31 11.34 -5.33
C LYS A 31 -3.21 12.40 -5.14
N ARG A 32 -3.49 13.46 -4.39
CA ARG A 32 -2.56 14.58 -4.10
C ARG A 32 -2.76 15.12 -2.68
N GLY A 33 -1.74 15.79 -2.13
CA GLY A 33 -1.81 16.45 -0.83
C GLY A 33 -2.19 15.49 0.31
N ALA A 34 -3.09 15.95 1.17
CA ALA A 34 -3.56 15.18 2.33
C ALA A 34 -4.23 13.84 1.94
N ASP A 35 -4.85 13.73 0.77
CA ASP A 35 -5.50 12.49 0.32
C ASP A 35 -4.53 11.32 0.16
N ILE A 36 -3.25 11.61 -0.11
CA ILE A 36 -2.19 10.59 -0.15
C ILE A 36 -1.83 10.14 1.25
N LEU A 37 -1.73 11.08 2.20
CA LEU A 37 -1.35 10.81 3.58
C LEU A 37 -2.41 9.98 4.31
N HIS A 38 -3.68 10.13 3.92
CA HIS A 38 -4.78 9.34 4.46
C HIS A 38 -4.98 7.97 3.79
N ASP A 39 -4.23 7.66 2.72
CA ASP A 39 -4.29 6.35 2.08
C ASP A 39 -3.12 5.45 2.53
N PRO A 40 -3.38 4.40 3.32
CA PRO A 40 -2.33 3.50 3.80
C PRO A 40 -1.53 2.81 2.69
N TRP A 41 -2.09 2.70 1.48
CA TRP A 41 -1.38 2.10 0.35
C TRP A 41 -0.30 2.98 -0.26
N PHE A 42 -0.42 4.31 -0.12
CA PHE A 42 0.53 5.26 -0.71
C PHE A 42 1.34 6.03 0.33
N ASN A 43 0.85 6.12 1.57
CA ASN A 43 1.49 6.91 2.59
C ASN A 43 2.86 6.30 2.98
N LYS A 44 3.90 7.15 2.94
CA LYS A 44 5.28 6.85 3.37
C LYS A 44 5.73 7.75 4.52
N ASP A 45 4.81 8.58 5.03
CA ASP A 45 5.05 9.62 6.04
C ASP A 45 6.29 10.46 5.70
N THR A 46 7.21 10.63 6.65
CA THR A 46 8.46 11.37 6.45
C THR A 46 9.41 10.72 5.42
N GLY A 47 9.13 9.50 4.97
CA GLY A 47 9.91 8.79 3.96
C GLY A 47 9.71 9.27 2.53
N PHE A 48 8.76 10.17 2.26
CA PHE A 48 8.67 10.80 0.94
C PHE A 48 9.93 11.61 0.62
N PRO A 49 10.67 11.30 -0.48
CA PRO A 49 11.78 12.12 -0.95
C PRO A 49 11.28 13.48 -1.44
N LEU A 50 12.15 14.49 -1.41
CA LEU A 50 11.77 15.88 -1.71
C LEU A 50 11.12 16.06 -3.09
N THR A 51 11.65 15.38 -4.11
CA THR A 51 11.12 15.42 -5.49
C THR A 51 9.71 14.84 -5.59
N GLU A 52 9.41 13.83 -4.80
CA GLU A 52 8.07 13.25 -4.74
C GLU A 52 7.13 14.13 -3.95
N ARG A 53 7.60 14.76 -2.86
CA ARG A 53 6.81 15.76 -2.12
C ARG A 53 6.38 16.92 -3.02
N ASP A 54 7.24 17.38 -3.91
CA ASP A 54 6.91 18.43 -4.90
C ASP A 54 5.83 17.96 -5.88
N ARG A 55 6.02 16.79 -6.49
CA ARG A 55 5.09 16.23 -7.49
C ARG A 55 3.72 15.86 -6.91
N LEU A 56 3.70 15.46 -5.64
CA LEU A 56 2.51 15.00 -4.94
C LEU A 56 1.81 16.10 -4.14
N GLY A 57 2.37 17.31 -4.05
CA GLY A 57 1.78 18.43 -3.31
C GLY A 57 1.86 18.26 -1.78
N LEU A 58 2.95 17.67 -1.27
CA LEU A 58 3.14 17.37 0.15
C LEU A 58 3.99 18.41 0.91
N ARG A 59 4.44 19.48 0.22
CA ARG A 59 5.21 20.55 0.86
C ARG A 59 4.34 21.27 1.88
N GLY A 60 4.90 21.51 3.07
CA GLY A 60 4.18 22.12 4.20
C GLY A 60 3.29 21.15 4.99
N LEU A 61 2.97 19.96 4.45
CA LEU A 61 2.15 18.96 5.15
C LEU A 61 2.97 17.98 6.00
N LEU A 62 4.27 17.87 5.73
CA LEU A 62 5.18 16.97 6.42
C LEU A 62 6.37 17.73 7.01
N PRO A 63 6.94 17.27 8.15
CA PRO A 63 8.19 17.81 8.67
C PRO A 63 9.30 17.81 7.60
N PRO A 64 10.23 18.79 7.60
CA PRO A 64 11.18 18.98 6.50
C PRO A 64 12.20 17.84 6.34
N ARG A 65 12.47 17.07 7.40
CA ARG A 65 13.41 15.94 7.35
C ARG A 65 12.80 14.78 6.56
N VAL A 66 13.63 14.18 5.71
CA VAL A 66 13.34 12.89 5.06
C VAL A 66 13.96 11.80 5.92
N ILE A 67 13.19 10.78 6.27
CA ILE A 67 13.58 9.72 7.20
C ILE A 67 13.40 8.39 6.48
N SER A 68 14.41 7.52 6.48
CA SER A 68 14.30 6.20 5.84
C SER A 68 13.34 5.28 6.59
N PHE A 69 12.86 4.24 5.92
CA PHE A 69 12.01 3.22 6.56
C PHE A 69 12.70 2.52 7.74
N GLU A 70 14.01 2.27 7.63
CA GLU A 70 14.81 1.69 8.72
C GLU A 70 14.81 2.61 9.95
N GLN A 71 15.07 3.91 9.77
CA GLN A 71 15.02 4.90 10.85
C GLN A 71 13.62 5.08 11.44
N GLN A 72 12.56 4.93 10.63
CA GLN A 72 11.18 4.95 11.12
C GLN A 72 10.90 3.71 11.97
N TYR A 73 11.35 2.54 11.51
CA TYR A 73 11.22 1.28 12.24
C TYR A 73 11.99 1.29 13.56
N ASP A 74 13.22 1.78 13.57
CA ASP A 74 14.04 1.86 14.78
C ASP A 74 13.37 2.73 15.85
N ARG A 75 12.83 3.89 15.45
CA ARG A 75 12.09 4.78 16.35
C ARG A 75 10.82 4.12 16.88
N PHE A 76 10.06 3.49 16.00
CA PHE A 76 8.83 2.82 16.40
C PHE A 76 9.12 1.66 17.36
N SER A 77 10.19 0.91 17.10
CA SER A 77 10.64 -0.20 17.94
C SER A 77 11.14 0.28 19.30
N SER A 78 11.82 1.43 19.36
CA SER A 78 12.23 2.04 20.63
C SER A 78 11.07 2.59 21.45
N ASP A 79 9.99 3.05 20.80
CA ASP A 79 8.85 3.65 21.48
C ASP A 79 7.90 2.60 22.10
N ILE A 80 7.93 1.36 21.60
CA ILE A 80 7.02 0.28 22.00
C ILE A 80 7.57 -0.62 23.12
N VAL A 81 8.88 -0.57 23.36
CA VAL A 81 9.55 -1.33 24.42
C VAL A 81 9.72 -0.46 25.67
#